data_AF-A0A3L6E981-F1
#
_entry.id   AF-A0A3L6E981-F1
#
_cell.length_a   1.000
_cell.length_b   1.000
_cell.length_c   1.000
_cell.angle_alpha   90.00
_cell.angle_beta   90.00
_cell.angle_gamma   90.00
#
_symmetry.space_group_name_H-M   'P 1'
#
loop_
_entity.id
_entity.type
_entity.pdbx_description
1 polymer ?
#
loop_
_entity_poly.entity_id
_entity_poly.type
_entity_poly.pdbx_seq_one_letter_code
_entity_poly.pdbx_strand_id
1 'polypeptide(L)'
;MASFLEEVGAGEGPQEIGIMGHQTDEEDFASLNERVSQEMFEGVIREVVEETGVPASSLTDPVFIGVSRREVNARPTAFFFTKCNIDSSGVSELYSRAQDGYESTKLYTVSVEELQGMRQRMPGCHNGGIALYELMRNAAKKK
;
A
#
# COMPACT_ATOMS: atom_id res chain seq x y z
N MET A 1 -13.90 -8.89 7.28
CA MET A 1 -13.12 -8.66 6.04
C MET A 1 -12.24 -7.45 6.29
N ALA A 2 -10.94 -7.67 6.45
CA ALA A 2 -9.97 -6.59 6.66
C ALA A 2 -9.71 -5.84 5.34
N SER A 3 -9.11 -4.66 5.43
CA SER A 3 -8.62 -3.93 4.27
C SER A 3 -7.31 -3.26 4.62
N PHE A 4 -6.37 -3.29 3.69
CA PHE A 4 -5.07 -2.65 3.83
C PHE A 4 -5.03 -1.38 2.98
N LEU A 5 -4.41 -0.37 3.55
CA LEU A 5 -4.12 0.90 2.89
C LEU A 5 -2.62 1.06 2.94
N GLU A 6 -1.96 0.53 1.93
CA GLU A 6 -0.50 0.52 1.88
C GLU A 6 0.04 1.63 0.99
N GLU A 7 1.22 2.06 1.39
CA GLU A 7 2.13 2.91 0.64
C GLU A 7 3.11 2.00 -0.07
N VAL A 8 3.58 2.35 -1.26
CA VAL A 8 4.77 1.69 -1.81
C VAL A 8 5.96 2.02 -0.89
N GLY A 9 6.43 1.01 -0.18
CA GLY A 9 7.49 1.08 0.82
C GLY A 9 8.90 1.13 0.22
N ALA A 10 9.90 0.92 1.08
CA ALA A 10 11.29 1.25 0.80
C ALA A 10 12.10 0.11 0.16
N GLY A 11 11.54 -1.10 0.08
CA GLY A 11 12.22 -2.28 -0.45
C GLY A 11 12.32 -2.32 -1.98
N GLU A 12 11.48 -1.55 -2.68
CA GLU A 12 11.27 -1.68 -4.13
C GLU A 12 12.25 -0.82 -4.91
N GLY A 13 13.42 -1.38 -5.16
CA GLY A 13 14.46 -0.74 -5.96
C GLY A 13 14.14 -0.82 -7.46
N PRO A 14 14.37 0.24 -8.26
CA PRO A 14 14.29 0.17 -9.72
C PRO A 14 15.15 -0.96 -10.33
N GLN A 15 16.20 -1.39 -9.61
CA GLN A 15 17.08 -2.47 -10.02
C GLN A 15 16.39 -3.85 -10.05
N GLU A 16 15.34 -4.07 -9.25
CA GLU A 16 14.61 -5.35 -9.21
C GLU A 16 13.92 -5.64 -10.55
N ILE A 17 13.44 -4.57 -11.19
CA ILE A 17 12.93 -4.61 -12.56
C ILE A 17 13.99 -4.21 -13.59
N GLY A 18 15.29 -4.34 -13.29
CA GLY A 18 16.38 -4.16 -14.25
C GLY A 18 16.61 -2.70 -14.70
N ILE A 19 16.08 -1.70 -13.98
CA ILE A 19 16.37 -0.29 -14.22
C ILE A 19 17.68 0.04 -13.49
N MET A 20 18.79 -0.13 -14.20
CA MET A 20 20.14 0.07 -13.67
C MET A 20 20.63 1.53 -13.75
N GLY A 21 19.87 2.41 -14.41
CA GLY A 21 20.24 3.80 -14.61
C GLY A 21 19.27 4.52 -15.55
N HIS A 22 19.65 5.74 -15.94
CA HIS A 22 18.87 6.53 -16.89
C HIS A 22 18.92 5.89 -18.27
N GLN A 23 17.75 5.48 -18.78
CA GLN A 23 17.62 4.94 -20.14
C GLN A 23 17.44 6.11 -21.13
N THR A 24 18.27 6.14 -22.17
CA THR A 24 18.30 7.22 -23.19
C THR A 24 17.58 6.84 -24.49
N ASP A 25 17.16 5.59 -24.62
CA ASP A 25 16.56 5.07 -25.85
C ASP A 25 15.04 5.26 -25.79
N GLU A 26 14.51 6.15 -26.63
CA GLU A 26 13.08 6.53 -26.62
C GLU A 26 12.13 5.40 -27.04
N GLU A 27 12.65 4.33 -27.66
CA GLU A 27 11.85 3.26 -28.28
C GLU A 27 11.23 2.26 -27.28
N ASP A 28 11.53 2.33 -25.97
CA ASP A 28 11.08 1.33 -24.98
C ASP A 28 10.31 1.92 -23.77
N PHE A 29 9.89 3.19 -23.81
CA PHE A 29 9.18 3.80 -22.68
C PHE A 29 7.85 3.13 -22.35
N ALA A 30 7.13 2.59 -23.34
CA ALA A 30 5.85 1.93 -23.10
C ALA A 30 6.02 0.62 -22.32
N SER A 31 6.97 -0.23 -22.72
CA SER A 31 7.23 -1.50 -22.01
C SER A 31 7.90 -1.25 -20.66
N LEU A 32 8.74 -0.21 -20.55
CA LEU A 32 9.26 0.25 -19.27
C LEU A 32 8.13 0.69 -18.33
N ASN A 33 7.20 1.53 -18.79
CA ASN A 33 6.08 1.98 -17.99
C ASN A 33 5.18 0.82 -17.54
N GLU A 34 4.97 -0.17 -18.41
CA GLU A 34 4.23 -1.39 -18.08
C GLU A 34 4.93 -2.16 -16.96
N ARG A 35 6.26 -2.38 -17.06
CA ARG A 35 7.04 -3.08 -16.04
C ARG A 35 7.09 -2.32 -14.72
N VAL A 36 7.28 -1.01 -14.75
CA VAL A 36 7.24 -0.15 -13.55
C VAL A 36 5.86 -0.21 -12.91
N SER A 37 4.79 -0.11 -13.71
CA SER A 37 3.44 -0.20 -13.18
C SER A 37 3.18 -1.58 -12.58
N GLN A 38 3.58 -2.65 -13.26
CA GLN A 38 3.43 -4.02 -12.76
C GLN A 38 4.13 -4.20 -11.41
N GLU A 39 5.39 -3.74 -11.30
CA GLU A 39 6.14 -3.76 -10.04
C GLU A 39 5.41 -3.00 -8.94
N MET A 40 4.89 -1.79 -9.21
CA MET A 40 4.18 -1.03 -8.19
C MET A 40 2.94 -1.75 -7.62
N PHE A 41 2.24 -2.57 -8.44
CA PHE A 41 1.07 -3.32 -7.97
C PHE A 41 1.46 -4.65 -7.31
N GLU A 42 2.43 -5.38 -7.87
CA GLU A 42 2.95 -6.63 -7.28
C GLU A 42 3.65 -6.35 -5.95
N GLY A 43 4.39 -5.26 -5.92
CA GLY A 43 5.12 -4.76 -4.78
C GLY A 43 4.23 -4.49 -3.57
N VAL A 44 3.13 -3.78 -3.76
CA VAL A 44 2.11 -3.56 -2.71
C VAL A 44 1.59 -4.89 -2.13
N ILE A 45 1.36 -5.91 -2.96
CA ILE A 45 0.94 -7.22 -2.46
C ILE A 45 2.06 -7.87 -1.65
N ARG A 46 3.29 -7.82 -2.15
CA ARG A 46 4.47 -8.37 -1.50
C ARG A 46 4.69 -7.70 -0.14
N GLU A 47 4.63 -6.38 -0.04
CA GLU A 47 4.77 -5.64 1.22
C GLU A 47 3.70 -6.01 2.25
N VAL A 48 2.42 -6.12 1.84
CA VAL A 48 1.36 -6.60 2.76
C VAL A 48 1.70 -8.00 3.28
N VAL A 49 2.16 -8.90 2.41
CA VAL A 49 2.49 -10.28 2.80
C VAL A 49 3.68 -10.30 3.76
N GLU A 50 4.74 -9.55 3.44
CA GLU A 50 5.98 -9.50 4.19
C GLU A 50 5.79 -8.88 5.58
N GLU A 51 5.05 -7.79 5.69
CA GLU A 51 4.84 -7.06 6.96
C GLU A 51 3.71 -7.64 7.83
N THR A 52 2.71 -8.31 7.23
CA THR A 52 1.53 -8.78 7.98
C THR A 52 1.39 -10.29 8.06
N GLY A 53 2.13 -11.04 7.24
CA GLY A 53 2.00 -12.50 7.12
C GLY A 53 0.70 -12.97 6.45
N VAL A 54 -0.15 -12.05 5.97
CA VAL A 54 -1.36 -12.40 5.22
C VAL A 54 -0.97 -13.00 3.87
N PRO A 55 -1.51 -14.17 3.49
CA PRO A 55 -1.18 -14.77 2.20
C PRO A 55 -1.76 -13.95 1.05
N ALA A 56 -1.00 -13.81 -0.04
CA ALA A 56 -1.45 -13.08 -1.25
C ALA A 56 -2.78 -13.61 -1.80
N SER A 57 -3.05 -14.92 -1.68
CA SER A 57 -4.31 -15.54 -2.11
C SER A 57 -5.55 -15.09 -1.32
N SER A 58 -5.35 -14.42 -0.18
CA SER A 58 -6.41 -13.81 0.62
C SER A 58 -6.68 -12.35 0.25
N LEU A 59 -5.83 -11.75 -0.58
CA LEU A 59 -5.92 -10.36 -1.01
C LEU A 59 -6.62 -10.27 -2.38
N THR A 60 -7.35 -9.19 -2.60
CA THR A 60 -7.81 -8.82 -3.95
C THR A 60 -6.72 -8.05 -4.68
N ASP A 61 -6.84 -7.96 -6.01
CA ASP A 61 -6.01 -7.06 -6.81
C ASP A 61 -6.02 -5.64 -6.20
N PRO A 62 -4.84 -5.03 -5.98
CA PRO A 62 -4.76 -3.68 -5.44
C PRO A 62 -5.44 -2.68 -6.38
N VAL A 63 -6.08 -1.69 -5.79
CA VAL A 63 -6.63 -0.55 -6.53
C VAL A 63 -5.79 0.66 -6.20
N PHE A 64 -5.19 1.28 -7.21
CA PHE A 64 -4.54 2.58 -7.05
C PHE A 64 -5.60 3.65 -6.76
N ILE A 65 -5.51 4.29 -5.58
CA ILE A 65 -6.52 5.28 -5.13
C ILE A 65 -6.03 6.73 -5.23
N GLY A 66 -4.75 6.94 -5.49
CA GLY A 66 -4.17 8.25 -5.78
C GLY A 66 -2.80 8.47 -5.16
N VAL A 67 -2.30 9.70 -5.29
CA VAL A 67 -1.03 10.15 -4.73
C VAL A 67 -1.29 11.23 -3.70
N SER A 68 -0.62 11.14 -2.55
CA SER A 68 -0.52 12.22 -1.58
C SER A 68 0.90 12.73 -1.51
N ARG A 69 1.07 13.97 -1.04
CA ARG A 69 2.37 14.62 -0.85
C ARG A 69 2.55 15.00 0.61
N ARG A 70 3.67 14.61 1.22
CA ARG A 70 4.02 15.02 2.59
C ARG A 70 4.25 16.53 2.68
N GLU A 71 3.77 17.16 3.74
CA GLU A 71 4.00 18.60 3.98
C GLU A 71 5.47 18.90 4.28
N VAL A 72 6.13 18.05 5.06
CA VAL A 72 7.47 18.33 5.63
C VAL A 72 8.61 18.27 4.61
N ASN A 73 8.52 17.45 3.57
CA ASN A 73 9.61 17.23 2.62
C ASN A 73 9.15 17.07 1.17
N ALA A 74 7.88 17.40 0.89
CA ALA A 74 7.27 17.27 -0.44
C ALA A 74 7.38 15.87 -1.08
N ARG A 75 7.75 14.83 -0.32
CA ARG A 75 7.85 13.46 -0.85
C ARG A 75 6.46 12.98 -1.27
N PRO A 76 6.27 12.58 -2.54
CA PRO A 76 5.04 11.96 -2.98
C PRO A 76 4.98 10.51 -2.50
N THR A 77 3.76 10.02 -2.29
CA THR A 77 3.47 8.64 -1.92
C THR A 77 2.23 8.19 -2.67
N ALA A 78 2.35 7.11 -3.42
CA ALA A 78 1.23 6.42 -4.06
C ALA A 78 0.52 5.55 -3.03
N PHE A 79 -0.82 5.56 -3.06
CA PHE A 79 -1.66 4.77 -2.15
C PHE A 79 -2.45 3.75 -2.93
N PHE A 80 -2.51 2.54 -2.35
CA PHE A 80 -3.25 1.42 -2.89
C PHE A 80 -4.21 0.87 -1.84
N PHE A 81 -5.33 0.36 -2.32
CA PHE A 81 -6.35 -0.28 -1.49
C PHE A 81 -6.51 -1.74 -1.92
N THR A 82 -6.36 -2.66 -0.97
CA THR A 82 -6.67 -4.08 -1.18
C THR A 82 -7.60 -4.59 -0.09
N LYS A 83 -8.45 -5.54 -0.47
CA LYS A 83 -9.39 -6.22 0.41
C LYS A 83 -8.82 -7.56 0.81
N CYS A 84 -8.98 -7.91 2.09
CA CYS A 84 -8.54 -9.20 2.63
C CYS A 84 -9.74 -10.02 3.10
N ASN A 85 -9.85 -11.27 2.65
CA ASN A 85 -10.91 -12.18 3.07
C ASN A 85 -10.74 -12.72 4.52
N ILE A 86 -9.57 -12.50 5.13
CA ILE A 86 -9.30 -12.76 6.54
C ILE A 86 -9.82 -11.59 7.38
N ASP A 87 -10.36 -11.88 8.57
CA ASP A 87 -10.77 -10.86 9.52
C ASP A 87 -9.60 -10.32 10.37
N SER A 88 -9.87 -9.26 11.14
CA SER A 88 -8.85 -8.60 11.95
C SER A 88 -8.19 -9.50 12.99
N SER A 89 -8.93 -10.47 13.56
CA SER A 89 -8.36 -11.46 14.48
C SER A 89 -7.36 -12.37 13.77
N GLY A 90 -7.73 -12.93 12.61
CA GLY A 90 -6.83 -13.77 11.83
C GLY A 90 -5.60 -13.02 11.33
N VAL A 91 -5.75 -11.76 10.91
CA VAL A 91 -4.61 -10.90 10.53
C VAL A 91 -3.68 -10.68 11.72
N SER A 92 -4.23 -10.42 12.91
CA SER A 92 -3.42 -10.21 14.12
C SER A 92 -2.63 -11.45 14.53
N GLU A 93 -3.18 -12.65 14.32
CA GLU A 93 -2.47 -13.91 14.57
C GLU A 93 -1.32 -14.11 13.56
N LEU A 94 -1.56 -13.83 12.28
CA LEU A 94 -0.58 -13.96 11.21
C LEU A 94 0.61 -12.99 11.37
N TYR A 95 0.35 -11.77 11.83
CA TYR A 95 1.37 -10.73 12.06
C TYR A 95 2.54 -11.22 12.93
N SER A 96 2.27 -12.09 13.92
CA SER A 96 3.32 -12.67 14.77
C SER A 96 4.36 -13.52 14.01
N ARG A 97 4.06 -13.87 12.76
CA ARG A 97 4.89 -14.70 11.87
C ARG A 97 5.26 -13.98 10.57
N ALA A 98 4.99 -12.68 10.49
CA ALA A 98 5.36 -11.86 9.35
C ALA A 98 6.88 -11.91 9.13
N GLN A 99 7.30 -11.95 7.86
CA GLN A 99 8.71 -11.98 7.48
C GLN A 99 9.44 -10.74 8.01
N ASP A 100 8.81 -9.58 7.79
CA ASP A 100 9.35 -8.26 8.12
C ASP A 100 8.63 -7.66 9.34
N GLY A 101 8.07 -8.53 10.20
CA GLY A 101 7.45 -8.13 11.46
C GLY A 101 8.40 -7.46 12.46
N TYR A 102 9.70 -7.36 12.15
CA TYR A 102 10.69 -6.62 12.93
C TYR A 102 10.71 -5.11 12.61
N GLU A 103 10.15 -4.67 11.48
CA GLU A 103 10.15 -3.26 11.06
C GLU A 103 9.12 -2.42 11.82
N SER A 104 8.07 -3.09 12.30
CA SER A 104 7.02 -2.50 13.13
C SER A 104 7.01 -3.13 14.53
N THR A 105 6.51 -2.39 15.52
CA THR A 105 6.42 -2.89 16.90
C THR A 105 5.03 -3.43 17.25
N LYS A 106 4.00 -3.00 16.52
CA LYS A 106 2.59 -3.31 16.76
C LYS A 106 1.79 -3.17 15.48
N LEU A 107 0.81 -4.05 15.31
CA LEU A 107 -0.28 -3.93 14.34
C LEU A 107 -1.56 -3.44 15.06
N TYR A 108 -2.26 -2.48 14.46
CA TYR A 108 -3.59 -2.05 14.92
C TYR A 108 -4.61 -2.30 13.82
N THR A 109 -5.75 -2.88 14.20
CA THR A 109 -6.92 -2.97 13.34
C THR A 109 -8.01 -2.07 13.91
N VAL A 110 -8.67 -1.31 13.03
CA VAL A 110 -9.72 -0.38 13.43
C VAL A 110 -10.90 -0.46 12.48
N SER A 111 -12.07 -0.14 13.01
CA SER A 111 -13.25 0.09 12.19
C SER A 111 -13.09 1.36 11.35
N VAL A 112 -13.94 1.46 10.32
CA VAL A 112 -14.01 2.64 9.45
C VAL A 112 -14.40 3.90 10.25
N GLU A 113 -15.22 3.74 11.27
CA GLU A 113 -15.68 4.81 12.15
C GLU A 113 -14.55 5.31 13.05
N GLU A 114 -13.74 4.39 13.59
CA GLU A 114 -12.59 4.70 14.45
C GLU A 114 -11.43 5.35 13.68
N LEU A 115 -11.31 5.06 12.38
CA LEU A 115 -10.25 5.59 11.51
C LEU A 115 -10.17 7.13 11.52
N GLN A 116 -11.30 7.82 11.68
CA GLN A 116 -11.34 9.29 11.82
C GLN A 116 -10.60 9.77 13.06
N GLY A 117 -10.79 9.06 14.19
CA GLY A 117 -10.17 9.41 15.46
C GLY A 117 -8.66 9.17 15.48
N MET A 118 -8.16 8.30 14.59
CA MET A 118 -6.72 7.99 14.49
C MET A 118 -5.92 9.04 13.72
N ARG A 119 -6.54 9.87 12.87
CA ARG A 119 -5.85 10.85 12.01
C ARG A 119 -4.81 11.70 12.74
N GLN A 120 -5.10 12.12 13.97
CA GLN A 120 -4.19 12.98 14.75
C GLN A 120 -2.96 12.24 15.31
N ARG A 121 -2.97 10.91 15.33
CA ARG A 121 -1.93 10.07 15.94
C ARG A 121 -1.05 9.37 14.90
N MET A 122 -1.42 9.42 13.63
CA MET A 122 -0.68 8.77 12.56
C MET A 122 0.41 9.70 12.01
N PRO A 123 1.69 9.27 12.00
CA PRO A 123 2.77 10.04 11.42
C PRO A 123 2.72 10.02 9.88
N GLY A 124 3.55 10.83 9.23
CA GLY A 124 3.84 10.67 7.80
C GLY A 124 2.70 11.02 6.84
N CYS A 125 2.55 10.22 5.79
CA CYS A 125 1.62 10.47 4.68
C CYS A 125 0.25 9.80 4.84
N HIS A 126 0.03 9.03 5.91
CA HIS A 126 -1.19 8.28 6.16
C HIS A 126 -2.46 9.16 6.19
N ASN A 127 -2.36 10.44 6.57
CA ASN A 127 -3.50 11.38 6.49
C ASN A 127 -4.01 11.57 5.06
N GLY A 128 -3.10 11.60 4.09
CA GLY A 128 -3.44 11.64 2.67
C GLY A 128 -4.05 10.33 2.19
N GLY A 129 -3.49 9.19 2.62
CA GLY A 129 -4.08 7.87 2.36
C GLY A 129 -5.52 7.75 2.84
N ILE A 130 -5.81 8.17 4.09
CA ILE A 130 -7.19 8.18 4.61
C ILE A 130 -8.10 9.06 3.76
N ALA A 131 -7.64 10.26 3.38
CA ALA A 131 -8.44 11.15 2.55
C ALA A 131 -8.77 10.51 1.18
N LEU A 132 -7.79 9.85 0.55
CA LEU A 132 -8.00 9.12 -0.71
C LEU A 132 -8.96 7.94 -0.54
N TYR A 133 -8.83 7.18 0.55
CA TYR A 133 -9.73 6.08 0.88
C TYR A 133 -11.19 6.55 1.06
N GLU A 134 -11.39 7.68 1.75
CA GLU A 134 -12.71 8.30 1.90
C GLU A 134 -13.31 8.71 0.56
N LEU A 135 -12.52 9.34 -0.31
CA LEU A 135 -12.94 9.72 -1.66
C LEU A 135 -13.33 8.50 -2.49
N MET A 136 -12.51 7.45 -2.50
CA MET A 136 -12.80 6.19 -3.18
C MET A 136 -14.12 5.58 -2.68
N ARG A 137 -14.29 5.46 -1.36
CA ARG A 137 -15.49 4.87 -0.76
C ARG A 137 -16.75 5.69 -1.06
N ASN A 138 -16.65 7.02 -1.03
CA ASN A 138 -17.78 7.90 -1.34
C ASN A 138 -18.16 7.86 -2.82
N ALA A 139 -17.18 7.69 -3.72
CA ALA A 139 -17.44 7.48 -5.14
C ALA A 139 -18.14 6.14 -5.40
N ALA A 140 -17.77 5.09 -4.67
CA ALA A 140 -18.40 3.77 -4.78
C ALA A 140 -19.87 3.74 -4.33
N LYS A 141 -20.26 4.60 -3.36
CA LYS A 141 -21.65 4.73 -2.88
C LYS A 141 -22.59 5.47 -3.84
N LYS A 142 -22.05 6.18 -4.83
CA LYS A 142 -22.81 6.98 -5.80
C LYS A 142 -23.16 6.19 -7.08
N LYS A 143 -22.78 4.92 -7.14
CA LYS A 143 -23.14 3.98 -8.21
C LYS A 143 -24.27 3.08 -7.73
#